data_AF-A0A7C1CSE1-F1
#
_entry.id   AF-A0A7C1CSE1-F1
#
_cell.length_a   1.000
_cell.length_b   1.000
_cell.length_c   1.000
_cell.angle_alpha   90.00
_cell.angle_beta   90.00
_cell.angle_gamma   90.00
#
_symmetry.space_group_name_H-M   'P 1'
#
loop_
_entity.id
_entity.type
_entity.pdbx_description
1 polymer ?
#
loop_
_entity_poly.entity_id
_entity_poly.type
_entity_poly.pdbx_seq_one_letter_code
_entity_poly.pdbx_strand_id
1 'polypeptide(L)'
;MAKKDIKNLIFVDCEANGQSPSTGKLTEFGAVAYPSKATFHSLLPGKEPIEEKRVFEEFEQWILQVTKGGRPIFISDNPAFDW
;
A
#
# COMPACT_ATOMS: atom_id res chain seq x y z
N MET A 1 -13.99 20.65 -19.67
CA MET A 1 -13.94 19.36 -18.94
C MET A 1 -14.03 19.68 -17.45
N ALA A 2 -15.02 19.14 -16.74
CA ALA A 2 -15.06 19.26 -15.28
C ALA A 2 -13.84 18.53 -14.70
N LYS A 3 -13.08 19.17 -13.81
CA LYS A 3 -11.99 18.50 -13.07
C LYS A 3 -12.63 17.36 -12.29
N LYS A 4 -12.30 16.11 -12.64
CA LYS A 4 -12.74 14.94 -11.90
C LYS A 4 -12.18 15.09 -10.48
N ASP A 5 -13.03 14.91 -9.47
CA ASP A 5 -12.57 14.87 -8.08
C ASP A 5 -11.69 13.62 -7.90
N ILE A 6 -10.37 13.83 -7.94
CA ILE A 6 -9.37 12.79 -7.76
C ILE A 6 -9.27 12.53 -6.26
N LYS A 7 -10.03 11.55 -5.74
CA LYS A 7 -10.10 11.22 -4.29
C LYS A 7 -9.69 9.79 -3.97
N ASN A 8 -9.27 9.03 -4.99
CA ASN A 8 -9.06 7.59 -4.92
C ASN A 8 -7.69 7.14 -5.45
N LEU A 9 -6.74 8.07 -5.61
CA LEU A 9 -5.35 7.70 -5.90
C LEU A 9 -4.65 7.35 -4.59
N ILE A 10 -4.09 6.16 -4.55
CA ILE A 10 -3.32 5.63 -3.43
C ILE A 10 -1.91 5.40 -3.95
N PHE A 11 -0.98 6.24 -3.54
CA PHE A 11 0.44 6.05 -3.84
C PHE A 11 0.95 4.98 -2.89
N VAL A 12 1.63 3.97 -3.41
CA VAL A 12 2.16 2.84 -2.65
C VAL A 12 3.64 2.70 -2.93
N ASP A 13 4.36 2.15 -1.95
CA ASP A 13 5.77 1.81 -2.04
C ASP A 13 6.05 0.69 -1.04
N CYS A 14 7.03 -0.16 -1.33
CA CYS A 14 7.39 -1.23 -0.43
C CYS A 14 8.88 -1.57 -0.46
N GLU A 15 9.40 -2.02 0.68
CA GLU A 15 10.77 -2.52 0.77
C GLU A 15 10.73 -4.01 1.05
N ALA A 16 11.55 -4.76 0.33
CA ALA A 16 11.71 -6.19 0.52
C ALA A 16 13.20 -6.57 0.61
N ASN A 17 13.47 -7.67 1.30
CA ASN A 17 14.77 -8.34 1.17
C ASN A 17 14.74 -9.30 -0.03
N GLY A 18 15.91 -9.60 -0.61
CA GLY A 18 16.02 -10.52 -1.75
C GLY A 18 15.89 -9.85 -3.13
N GLN A 19 15.99 -10.64 -4.20
CA GLN A 19 15.98 -10.15 -5.59
C GLN A 19 14.65 -10.41 -6.31
N SER A 20 13.77 -11.24 -5.72
CA SER A 20 12.50 -11.67 -6.31
C SER A 20 11.50 -12.12 -5.24
N PRO A 21 10.18 -12.20 -5.54
CA PRO A 21 9.17 -12.66 -4.59
C PRO A 21 9.40 -14.11 -4.11
N SER A 22 10.12 -14.91 -4.90
CA SER A 22 10.44 -16.30 -4.56
C SER A 22 11.65 -16.43 -3.62
N THR A 23 12.49 -15.40 -3.52
CA THR A 23 13.74 -15.42 -2.74
C THR A 23 13.76 -14.36 -1.64
N GLY A 24 12.72 -13.55 -1.58
CA GLY A 24 12.61 -12.35 -0.78
C GLY A 24 11.36 -12.30 0.07
N LYS A 25 11.35 -11.36 1.00
CA LYS A 25 10.24 -11.09 1.91
C LYS A 25 10.05 -9.58 2.06
N LEU A 26 8.78 -9.17 2.05
CA LEU A 26 8.37 -7.82 2.38
C LEU A 26 8.85 -7.45 3.80
N THR A 27 9.47 -6.29 3.92
CA THR A 27 10.02 -5.75 5.18
C THR A 27 9.36 -4.44 5.60
N GLU A 28 8.78 -3.71 4.66
CA GLU A 28 8.09 -2.44 4.90
C GLU A 28 7.01 -2.21 3.83
N PHE A 29 5.89 -1.60 4.21
CA PHE A 29 4.86 -1.19 3.28
C PHE A 29 4.33 0.20 3.64
N GLY A 30 4.28 1.08 2.65
CA GLY A 30 3.83 2.46 2.79
C GLY A 30 2.74 2.80 1.78
N ALA A 31 1.81 3.66 2.19
CA ALA A 31 0.86 4.26 1.27
C ALA A 31 0.45 5.69 1.64
N VAL A 32 0.10 6.48 0.63
CA VAL A 32 -0.40 7.86 0.77
C VAL A 32 -1.64 8.06 -0.07
N ALA A 33 -2.73 8.51 0.55
CA ALA A 33 -3.96 8.87 -0.14
C ALA A 33 -3.89 10.31 -0.68
N TYR A 34 -4.14 10.51 -1.97
CA TYR A 34 -4.24 11.85 -2.57
C TYR A 34 -5.71 12.28 -2.74
N PRO A 35 -6.06 13.54 -2.40
CA PRO A 35 -5.19 14.66 -2.03
C PRO A 35 -5.04 14.87 -0.52
N SER A 36 -5.69 14.04 0.31
CA SER A 36 -5.73 14.22 1.77
C SER A 36 -4.36 14.10 2.43
N LYS A 37 -3.42 13.43 1.78
CA LYS A 37 -2.10 13.05 2.32
C LYS A 37 -2.20 12.19 3.59
N ALA A 38 -3.34 11.53 3.81
CA ALA A 38 -3.43 10.50 4.83
C ALA A 38 -2.41 9.41 4.50
N THR A 39 -1.75 8.87 5.52
CA THR A 39 -0.67 7.90 5.36
C THR A 39 -1.03 6.57 6.04
N PHE A 40 -0.57 5.48 5.44
CA PHE A 40 -0.46 4.17 6.05
C PHE A 40 1.02 3.78 6.02
N HIS A 41 1.53 3.22 7.10
CA HIS A 41 2.92 2.79 7.20
C HIS A 41 3.02 1.62 8.15
N SER A 42 3.72 0.57 7.74
CA SER A 42 3.91 -0.61 8.57
C SER A 42 5.25 -1.29 8.29
N LEU A 43 5.84 -1.85 9.35
CA LEU A 43 7.09 -2.61 9.32
C LEU A 43 6.80 -4.10 9.53
N LEU A 44 7.49 -4.93 8.76
CA LEU A 44 7.41 -6.39 8.78
C LEU A 44 8.79 -6.97 9.13
N PRO A 45 9.20 -6.94 10.41
CA PRO A 45 10.52 -7.42 10.83
C PRO A 45 10.72 -8.94 10.67
N GLY A 46 9.68 -9.68 10.26
CA GLY A 46 9.75 -11.12 10.00
C GLY A 46 9.87 -11.95 11.27
N LYS A 47 9.32 -11.45 12.39
CA LYS A 47 9.38 -12.12 13.70
C LYS A 47 8.21 -13.07 13.90
N GLU A 48 7.05 -12.76 13.31
CA GLU A 48 5.82 -13.55 13.42
C GLU A 48 5.43 -14.19 12.08
N PRO A 49 4.79 -15.38 12.09
CA PRO A 49 4.49 -16.13 10.86
C PRO A 49 3.41 -15.50 9.96
N ILE A 50 2.69 -14.48 10.43
CA ILE A 50 1.45 -13.96 9.81
C ILE A 50 1.47 -12.42 9.74
N GLU A 51 2.65 -11.78 9.77
CA GLU A 51 2.77 -10.32 9.73
C GLU A 51 2.15 -9.72 8.46
N GLU A 52 2.42 -10.32 7.29
CA GLU A 52 1.96 -9.79 6.01
C GLU A 52 0.42 -9.74 5.96
N LYS A 53 -0.24 -10.82 6.36
CA LYS A 53 -1.71 -10.89 6.39
C LYS A 53 -2.31 -9.78 7.26
N ARG A 54 -1.81 -9.60 8.48
CA ARG A 54 -2.30 -8.56 9.39
C ARG A 54 -2.13 -7.17 8.78
N VAL A 55 -0.95 -6.88 8.23
CA VAL A 55 -0.64 -5.59 7.61
C VAL A 55 -1.60 -5.30 6.45
N PHE A 56 -1.88 -6.29 5.59
CA PHE A 56 -2.79 -6.08 4.47
C PHE A 56 -4.27 -6.03 4.86
N GLU A 57 -4.68 -6.69 5.94
CA GLU A 57 -6.01 -6.51 6.55
C GLU A 57 -6.17 -5.08 7.11
N GLU A 58 -5.15 -4.56 7.81
CA GLU A 58 -5.14 -3.18 8.31
C GLU A 58 -5.12 -2.15 7.16
N PHE A 59 -4.36 -2.43 6.10
CA PHE A 59 -4.30 -1.61 4.89
C PHE A 59 -5.65 -1.57 4.16
N GLU A 60 -6.35 -2.70 4.04
CA GLU A 60 -7.69 -2.75 3.47
C GLU A 60 -8.66 -1.85 4.25
N GLN A 61 -8.67 -1.95 5.58
CA GLN A 61 -9.53 -1.10 6.41
C GLN A 61 -9.18 0.38 6.23
N TRP A 62 -7.90 0.72 6.14
CA TRP A 62 -7.45 2.08 5.87
C TRP A 62 -7.90 2.58 4.48
N ILE A 63 -7.76 1.76 3.42
CA ILE A 63 -8.22 2.10 2.06
C ILE A 63 -9.72 2.42 2.07
N LEU A 64 -10.54 1.55 2.67
CA LEU A 64 -11.99 1.72 2.71
C LEU A 64 -12.39 3.05 3.37
N GLN A 65 -11.66 3.46 4.41
CA GLN A 65 -11.84 4.73 5.09
C GLN A 65 -11.46 5.93 4.21
N VAL A 66 -10.27 5.91 3.59
CA VAL A 66 -9.76 7.07 2.85
C VAL A 66 -10.44 7.24 1.49
N THR A 67 -10.88 6.16 0.84
CA THR A 67 -11.58 6.23 -0.46
C THR A 67 -13.09 6.44 -0.31
N LYS A 68 -13.63 6.32 0.90
CA LYS A 68 -15.08 6.39 1.19
C LYS A 68 -15.89 5.43 0.32
N GLY A 69 -15.38 4.21 0.13
CA GLY A 69 -15.99 3.19 -0.74
C GLY A 69 -15.76 3.39 -2.24
N GLY A 70 -14.99 4.40 -2.64
CA GLY A 70 -14.54 4.55 -4.03
C GLY A 70 -13.51 3.48 -4.42
N ARG A 71 -13.50 3.08 -5.69
CA ARG A 71 -12.50 2.13 -6.21
C ARG A 71 -11.10 2.74 -6.12
N PRO A 72 -10.15 2.16 -5.35
CA PRO A 72 -8.78 2.67 -5.29
C PRO A 72 -8.08 2.50 -6.65
N ILE A 73 -7.19 3.44 -6.96
CA ILE A 73 -6.23 3.37 -8.06
C ILE A 73 -4.85 3.44 -7.42
N PHE A 74 -4.11 2.33 -7.48
CA PHE A 74 -2.75 2.26 -6.96
C PHE A 74 -1.78 2.90 -7.94
N ILE A 75 -0.88 3.73 -7.41
CA ILE A 75 0.15 4.45 -8.15
C ILE A 75 1.49 4.14 -7.47
N SER A 76 2.49 3.79 -8.26
CA SER A 76 3.86 3.58 -7.79
C SER A 76 4.83 3.96 -8.91
N ASP A 77 6.06 4.30 -8.54
CA ASP A 77 7.19 4.42 -9.46
C ASP A 77 7.87 3.06 -9.65
N ASN A 78 7.19 2.20 -10.41
CA ASN A 78 7.56 0.83 -10.85
C ASN A 78 6.72 -0.28 -10.20
N PRO A 79 5.38 -0.25 -10.39
CA PRO A 79 4.43 -1.13 -9.69
C PRO A 79 4.60 -2.62 -10.01
N ALA A 80 5.40 -2.96 -11.02
CA ALA A 80 5.75 -4.34 -11.31
C ALA A 80 6.72 -4.95 -10.29
N PHE A 81 7.35 -4.12 -9.45
CA PHE A 81 8.39 -4.52 -8.49
C PHE A 81 7.96 -4.32 -7.03
N ASP A 82 6.79 -3.75 -6.77
CA ASP A 82 6.21 -3.69 -5.43
C ASP A 82 5.50 -5.01 -5.10
N TRP A 83 6.25 -5.98 -4.55
CA TRP A 83 5.78 -7.33 -4.24
C TRP A 83 6.23 -7.85 -2.88
#